data_AF-A0A8C2D6E8-F1
#
_entry.id   AF-A0A8C2D6E8-F1
#
_cell.length_a   1.000
_cell.length_b   1.000
_cell.length_c   1.000
_cell.angle_alpha   90.00
_cell.angle_beta   90.00
_cell.angle_gamma   90.00
#
_symmetry.space_group_name_H-M   'P 1'
#
loop_
_entity.id
_entity.type
_entity.pdbx_description
1 polymer ?
#
loop_
_entity_poly.entity_id
_entity_poly.type
_entity_poly.pdbx_seq_one_letter_code
_entity_poly.pdbx_strand_id
1 'polypeptide(L)'
;METKETTAEEDSCDTDSTVTTNRGKRKNEETDEAAKQGNRKRHKKCGRQLRPGERYVPPPQKRNPGVSFSQEHFTETSYYFESGLRKVYPYYFAFTTYCKGRWIGKTLLEVFKSEFRAESLDYYKKAAKEGRIKLNETPVDDLNIILKNNDFMRNTVHRHEPPVSGKPLEVLVDDGEVVVVDKPASLPVHPCGRYRHNTVIFILGKEKGLSGLHTVHRLDRLTSGVLLFARTLEVSKKLDAMVRERQLEKEYVCRVEGEFPEGEVVCEEPILVVSFRVGFCRVDPKGRTHQIRVHLQFLGFPILNDPIYGSSAWGPNRAKGGLVGMSDEELLEALIKEHSSKESLHLLDLPDEEVSGKQGPKTDCSDGAQEHNDQINAPASSGVACDDSLCKLTEEEVKAEDSQELHKSTSAAETADKMNGAHKENDSVSDEASITAKSNAFARDHLCGECKIVRPDPAEKDLIMYLHALRYKGPDFEYTTQMPDWAKEDWLQD
;
A
#
# COMPACT_ATOMS: atom_id res chain seq x y z
N MET A 1 21.58 -48.67 25.44
CA MET A 1 21.38 -50.11 25.70
C MET A 1 20.60 -50.25 27.00
N GLU A 2 19.75 -51.28 27.05
CA GLU A 2 19.11 -51.91 28.23
C GLU A 2 18.48 -51.07 29.37
N THR A 3 17.24 -51.44 29.65
CA THR A 3 16.38 -51.06 30.78
C THR A 3 16.50 -52.05 31.96
N LYS A 4 16.16 -51.59 33.17
CA LYS A 4 15.46 -52.31 34.26
C LYS A 4 15.00 -51.27 35.29
N GLU A 5 13.76 -51.19 35.77
CA GLU A 5 12.79 -52.19 36.30
C GLU A 5 13.03 -52.63 37.75
N THR A 6 12.17 -52.12 38.66
CA THR A 6 11.48 -52.75 39.82
C THR A 6 10.64 -51.62 40.48
N THR A 7 9.33 -51.64 40.86
CA THR A 7 8.22 -52.58 41.15
C THR A 7 7.83 -52.61 42.65
N ALA A 8 6.53 -52.43 42.95
CA ALA A 8 5.80 -52.80 44.20
C ALA A 8 6.19 -52.06 45.51
N GLU A 9 5.35 -51.94 46.56
CA GLU A 9 3.91 -52.24 46.87
C GLU A 9 3.50 -51.27 48.03
N GLU A 10 2.34 -50.60 48.03
CA GLU A 10 1.02 -50.93 48.66
C GLU A 10 0.89 -50.78 50.21
N ASP A 11 -0.36 -50.50 50.65
CA ASP A 11 -0.89 -50.40 52.04
C ASP A 11 -0.39 -49.29 53.02
N SER A 12 -1.19 -48.76 53.97
CA SER A 12 -2.66 -48.84 54.22
C SER A 12 -3.20 -47.64 55.07
N CYS A 13 -4.15 -47.86 56.00
CA CYS A 13 -5.03 -46.89 56.68
C CYS A 13 -4.35 -46.13 57.90
N ASP A 14 -4.96 -45.19 58.64
CA ASP A 14 -6.37 -45.05 59.03
C ASP A 14 -6.85 -43.63 59.49
N THR A 15 -8.16 -43.57 59.74
CA THR A 15 -9.11 -42.58 60.31
C THR A 15 -8.65 -41.51 61.33
N ASP A 16 -9.29 -40.32 61.26
CA ASP A 16 -10.40 -39.95 62.19
C ASP A 16 -11.33 -38.86 61.57
N SER A 17 -12.30 -38.33 62.33
CA SER A 17 -13.63 -37.96 61.84
C SER A 17 -14.39 -36.90 62.67
N THR A 18 -15.29 -36.14 62.02
CA THR A 18 -16.54 -35.50 62.54
C THR A 18 -17.14 -34.65 61.39
N VAL A 19 -18.39 -34.77 60.91
CA VAL A 19 -19.73 -34.62 61.54
C VAL A 19 -20.01 -33.14 61.90
N THR A 20 -20.96 -32.41 61.29
CA THR A 20 -21.95 -32.68 60.20
C THR A 20 -22.22 -31.34 59.42
N THR A 21 -23.15 -31.10 58.47
CA THR A 21 -24.59 -31.46 58.39
C THR A 21 -25.22 -31.20 56.99
N ASN A 22 -26.47 -31.62 56.82
CA ASN A 22 -27.44 -31.37 55.72
C ASN A 22 -27.69 -29.86 55.42
N ARG A 23 -28.38 -29.41 54.34
CA ARG A 23 -29.50 -29.99 53.56
C ARG A 23 -29.73 -29.15 52.26
N GLY A 24 -30.16 -29.64 51.10
CA GLY A 24 -30.32 -31.03 50.64
C GLY A 24 -30.98 -31.16 49.25
N LYS A 25 -30.61 -32.23 48.53
CA LYS A 25 -31.33 -33.01 47.50
C LYS A 25 -32.50 -32.38 46.70
N ARG A 26 -32.45 -32.57 45.37
CA ARG A 26 -33.39 -33.49 44.68
C ARG A 26 -32.79 -34.20 43.46
N LYS A 27 -32.69 -35.53 43.57
CA LYS A 27 -32.66 -36.53 42.47
C LYS A 27 -34.10 -36.69 41.90
N ASN A 28 -34.42 -37.41 40.83
CA ASN A 28 -33.75 -38.47 40.03
C ASN A 28 -34.20 -38.27 38.54
N GLU A 29 -34.06 -39.13 37.53
CA GLU A 29 -33.74 -40.57 37.39
C GLU A 29 -33.23 -40.84 35.94
N GLU A 30 -32.54 -41.95 35.70
CA GLU A 30 -32.24 -42.47 34.33
C GLU A 30 -33.09 -43.71 34.04
N THR A 31 -33.41 -43.98 32.76
CA THR A 31 -33.63 -45.36 32.26
C THR A 31 -33.66 -45.43 30.72
N ASP A 32 -32.68 -46.17 30.17
CA ASP A 32 -32.70 -47.05 29.00
C ASP A 32 -33.07 -46.61 27.56
N GLU A 33 -32.68 -47.49 26.64
CA GLU A 33 -32.50 -47.28 25.21
C GLU A 33 -33.79 -47.33 24.36
N ALA A 34 -33.76 -46.65 23.21
CA ALA A 34 -34.18 -47.25 21.93
C ALA A 34 -33.69 -46.42 20.72
N ALA A 35 -33.27 -47.08 19.64
CA ALA A 35 -32.75 -46.42 18.45
C ALA A 35 -33.83 -45.77 17.55
N LYS A 36 -33.48 -44.65 16.90
CA LYS A 36 -34.07 -44.24 15.60
C LYS A 36 -33.17 -43.26 14.84
N GLN A 37 -32.61 -43.70 13.72
CA GLN A 37 -31.84 -42.87 12.80
C GLN A 37 -32.75 -41.89 12.04
N GLY A 38 -32.97 -40.71 12.62
CA GLY A 38 -33.79 -39.63 12.02
C GLY A 38 -33.01 -38.78 11.02
N ASN A 39 -33.03 -39.15 9.73
CA ASN A 39 -32.30 -38.45 8.66
C ASN A 39 -32.83 -37.02 8.41
N ARG A 40 -32.31 -36.05 9.18
CA ARG A 40 -32.68 -34.62 9.14
C ARG A 40 -32.16 -33.93 7.87
N LYS A 41 -32.86 -34.14 6.75
CA LYS A 41 -32.73 -33.34 5.52
C LYS A 41 -32.77 -31.84 5.87
N ARG A 42 -31.65 -31.13 5.67
CA ARG A 42 -31.55 -29.68 5.81
C ARG A 42 -32.60 -29.01 4.91
N HIS A 43 -33.65 -28.46 5.51
CA HIS A 43 -34.58 -27.61 4.77
C HIS A 43 -33.82 -26.38 4.26
N LYS A 44 -33.82 -26.21 2.93
CA LYS A 44 -33.34 -25.00 2.26
C LYS A 44 -34.23 -23.86 2.73
N LYS A 45 -33.72 -22.96 3.59
CA LYS A 45 -34.53 -21.88 4.19
C LYS A 45 -35.19 -21.08 3.07
N CYS A 46 -36.52 -21.13 3.00
CA CYS A 46 -37.28 -20.23 2.14
C CYS A 46 -37.02 -18.78 2.58
N GLY A 47 -37.07 -17.84 1.63
CA GLY A 47 -36.77 -16.44 1.91
C GLY A 47 -37.68 -15.88 3.00
N ARG A 48 -37.09 -15.32 4.06
CA ARG A 48 -37.84 -14.56 5.07
C ARG A 48 -38.48 -13.36 4.36
N GLN A 49 -39.81 -13.32 4.30
CA GLN A 49 -40.52 -12.11 3.89
C GLN A 49 -40.15 -10.97 4.86
N LEU A 50 -39.77 -9.84 4.27
CA LEU A 50 -39.46 -8.61 5.00
C LEU A 50 -40.75 -8.03 5.59
N ARG A 51 -40.68 -7.49 6.79
CA ARG A 51 -41.82 -6.73 7.36
C ARG A 51 -42.03 -5.45 6.53
N PRO A 52 -43.24 -4.86 6.49
CA PRO A 52 -43.45 -3.54 5.91
C PRO A 52 -42.46 -2.52 6.51
N GLY A 53 -41.68 -1.84 5.66
CA GLY A 53 -40.62 -0.91 6.07
C GLY A 53 -39.28 -1.55 6.50
N GLU A 54 -39.18 -2.88 6.59
CA GLU A 54 -37.91 -3.57 6.86
C GLU A 54 -37.06 -3.63 5.58
N ARG A 55 -35.92 -2.95 5.61
CA ARG A 55 -34.98 -2.90 4.49
C ARG A 55 -34.30 -4.27 4.34
N TYR A 56 -34.17 -4.77 3.10
CA TYR A 56 -33.31 -5.93 2.85
C TYR A 56 -31.86 -5.60 3.26
N VAL A 57 -31.11 -6.61 3.69
CA VAL A 57 -29.64 -6.54 3.84
C VAL A 57 -29.10 -7.92 3.43
N PRO A 58 -28.18 -8.02 2.45
CA PRO A 58 -27.57 -9.31 2.10
C PRO A 58 -26.68 -9.83 3.24
N PRO A 59 -26.68 -11.13 3.52
CA PRO A 59 -25.97 -11.71 4.67
C PRO A 59 -24.43 -11.63 4.51
N PRO A 60 -23.66 -11.35 5.58
CA PRO A 60 -22.21 -11.31 5.52
C PRO A 60 -21.60 -12.63 5.00
N GLN A 61 -20.77 -12.50 3.96
CA GLN A 61 -19.96 -13.61 3.46
C GLN A 61 -18.84 -13.94 4.47
N LYS A 62 -18.50 -15.23 4.59
CA LYS A 62 -17.31 -15.64 5.35
C LYS A 62 -16.06 -15.10 4.66
N ARG A 63 -15.14 -14.53 5.45
CA ARG A 63 -13.80 -14.16 5.00
C ARG A 63 -12.87 -15.34 5.16
N ASN A 64 -12.08 -15.64 4.13
CA ASN A 64 -10.93 -16.53 4.24
C ASN A 64 -9.72 -15.68 4.69
N PRO A 65 -8.84 -16.18 5.57
CA PRO A 65 -7.57 -15.53 5.86
C PRO A 65 -6.60 -15.72 4.67
N GLY A 66 -6.00 -14.63 4.18
CA GLY A 66 -5.05 -14.64 3.06
C GLY A 66 -5.59 -14.04 1.76
N VAL A 67 -4.69 -13.67 0.84
CA VAL A 67 -5.03 -13.10 -0.49
C VAL A 67 -5.32 -14.24 -1.48
N SER A 68 -6.42 -14.95 -1.23
CA SER A 68 -6.88 -16.04 -2.10
C SER A 68 -7.73 -15.50 -3.25
N PHE A 69 -7.28 -15.69 -4.48
CA PHE A 69 -8.07 -15.42 -5.69
C PHE A 69 -8.90 -16.66 -6.07
N SER A 70 -10.18 -16.47 -6.38
CA SER A 70 -11.03 -17.51 -6.96
C SER A 70 -10.75 -17.64 -8.46
N GLN A 71 -11.22 -18.73 -9.08
CA GLN A 71 -11.18 -18.85 -10.54
C GLN A 71 -11.91 -17.69 -11.23
N GLU A 72 -13.01 -17.22 -10.64
CA GLU A 72 -13.77 -16.05 -11.10
C GLU A 72 -12.90 -14.78 -11.15
N HIS A 73 -12.08 -14.54 -10.11
CA HIS A 73 -11.12 -13.42 -10.11
C HIS A 73 -10.06 -13.57 -11.20
N PHE A 74 -9.55 -14.78 -11.47
CA PHE A 74 -8.59 -14.99 -12.55
C PHE A 74 -9.21 -14.78 -13.95
N THR A 75 -10.53 -14.94 -14.08
CA THR A 75 -11.27 -14.69 -15.33
C THR A 75 -11.99 -13.33 -15.38
N GLU A 76 -11.82 -12.45 -14.38
CA GLU A 76 -12.49 -11.14 -14.31
C GLU A 76 -12.13 -10.24 -15.50
N THR A 77 -10.88 -10.32 -15.98
CA THR A 77 -10.43 -9.75 -17.27
C THR A 77 -9.17 -10.46 -17.78
N SER A 78 -8.74 -10.13 -19.00
CA SER A 78 -7.48 -10.54 -19.62
C SER A 78 -6.42 -9.43 -19.56
N TYR A 79 -5.18 -9.79 -19.87
CA TYR A 79 -4.05 -8.87 -20.04
C TYR A 79 -3.42 -9.09 -21.41
N TYR A 80 -2.61 -8.14 -21.85
CA TYR A 80 -1.83 -8.19 -23.09
C TYR A 80 -0.50 -7.46 -22.91
N PHE A 81 0.40 -7.60 -23.87
CA PHE A 81 1.68 -6.89 -23.91
C PHE A 81 1.75 -5.98 -25.14
N GLU A 82 2.25 -4.77 -24.95
CA GLU A 82 2.41 -3.75 -26.00
C GLU A 82 3.59 -2.84 -25.63
N SER A 83 4.50 -2.58 -26.57
CA SER A 83 5.67 -1.69 -26.35
C SER A 83 6.50 -2.00 -25.09
N GLY A 84 6.67 -3.28 -24.75
CA GLY A 84 7.38 -3.72 -23.54
C GLY A 84 6.60 -3.58 -22.22
N LEU A 85 5.36 -3.09 -22.27
CA LEU A 85 4.47 -2.92 -21.13
C LEU A 85 3.44 -4.05 -21.03
N ARG A 86 3.08 -4.39 -19.80
CA ARG A 86 1.96 -5.29 -19.45
C ARG A 86 0.72 -4.45 -19.16
N LYS A 87 -0.31 -4.60 -19.99
CA LYS A 87 -1.57 -3.85 -19.93
C LYS A 87 -2.74 -4.78 -19.62
N VAL A 88 -3.76 -4.26 -18.93
CA VAL A 88 -4.95 -5.01 -18.50
C VAL A 88 -6.16 -4.44 -19.25
N TYR A 89 -7.02 -5.30 -19.80
CA TYR A 89 -8.24 -4.83 -20.46
C TYR A 89 -9.20 -4.22 -19.42
N PRO A 90 -9.72 -2.99 -19.66
CA PRO A 90 -10.63 -2.33 -18.72
C PRO A 90 -11.85 -3.19 -18.38
N TYR A 91 -12.25 -3.14 -17.11
CA TYR A 91 -13.22 -4.09 -16.56
C TYR A 91 -14.05 -3.49 -15.43
N TYR A 92 -15.22 -4.06 -15.18
CA TYR A 92 -16.12 -3.61 -14.11
C TYR A 92 -15.79 -4.30 -12.78
N PHE A 93 -15.57 -3.51 -11.72
CA PHE A 93 -15.32 -4.02 -10.36
C PHE A 93 -16.33 -3.46 -9.36
N ALA A 94 -16.83 -4.32 -8.47
CA ALA A 94 -17.80 -3.96 -7.45
C ALA A 94 -17.16 -3.85 -6.06
N PHE A 95 -16.79 -2.63 -5.65
CA PHE A 95 -16.46 -2.36 -4.25
C PHE A 95 -17.69 -2.62 -3.38
N THR A 96 -17.56 -3.42 -2.33
CA THR A 96 -18.67 -3.77 -1.41
C THR A 96 -18.26 -3.62 0.05
N THR A 97 -19.15 -3.08 0.87
CA THR A 97 -18.94 -2.98 2.32
C THR A 97 -20.25 -2.80 3.08
N TYR A 98 -20.32 -3.36 4.28
CA TYR A 98 -21.34 -2.99 5.27
C TYR A 98 -21.01 -1.64 5.91
N CYS A 99 -22.05 -0.88 6.23
CA CYS A 99 -22.03 0.36 6.98
C CYS A 99 -21.22 0.21 8.28
N LYS A 100 -20.36 1.18 8.59
CA LYS A 100 -19.56 1.22 9.82
C LYS A 100 -20.30 2.01 10.90
N GLY A 101 -20.03 1.75 12.17
CA GLY A 101 -20.64 2.50 13.28
C GLY A 101 -20.54 4.02 13.11
N ARG A 102 -19.35 4.52 12.74
CA ARG A 102 -19.06 5.94 12.47
C ARG A 102 -19.71 6.54 11.20
N TRP A 103 -20.47 5.76 10.45
CA TRP A 103 -21.28 6.17 9.28
C TRP A 103 -22.78 6.20 9.59
N ILE A 104 -23.23 5.58 10.68
CA ILE A 104 -24.65 5.53 11.04
C ILE A 104 -25.13 6.97 11.31
N GLY A 105 -26.23 7.36 10.70
CA GLY A 105 -26.78 8.72 10.79
C GLY A 105 -26.16 9.75 9.85
N LYS A 106 -25.04 9.42 9.18
CA LYS A 106 -24.47 10.25 8.10
C LYS A 106 -25.12 9.93 6.76
N THR A 107 -25.09 10.89 5.86
CA THR A 107 -25.46 10.71 4.45
C THR A 107 -24.40 9.90 3.70
N LEU A 108 -24.81 9.25 2.63
CA LEU A 108 -23.90 8.56 1.71
C LEU A 108 -22.90 9.54 1.05
N LEU A 109 -23.31 10.79 0.78
CA LEU A 109 -22.46 11.86 0.27
C LEU A 109 -21.33 12.24 1.24
N GLU A 110 -21.63 12.40 2.53
CA GLU A 110 -20.63 12.69 3.57
C GLU A 110 -19.62 11.55 3.73
N VAL A 111 -20.08 10.29 3.64
CA VAL A 111 -19.19 9.13 3.68
C VAL A 111 -18.28 9.09 2.45
N PHE A 112 -18.78 9.36 1.24
CA PHE A 112 -17.89 9.49 0.08
C PHE A 112 -16.88 10.64 0.25
N LYS A 113 -17.33 11.83 0.69
CA LYS A 113 -16.46 13.00 0.95
C LYS A 113 -15.36 12.72 1.97
N SER A 114 -15.66 11.99 3.04
CA SER A 114 -14.74 11.80 4.18
C SER A 114 -13.86 10.56 4.08
N GLU A 115 -14.33 9.48 3.45
CA GLU A 115 -13.69 8.16 3.51
C GLU A 115 -13.23 7.64 2.14
N PHE A 116 -13.93 7.96 1.06
CA PHE A 116 -13.67 7.44 -0.29
C PHE A 116 -13.11 8.53 -1.21
N ARG A 117 -12.01 9.16 -0.79
CA ARG A 117 -11.37 10.32 -1.46
C ARG A 117 -10.61 9.98 -2.75
N ALA A 118 -10.96 8.88 -3.41
CA ALA A 118 -10.31 8.39 -4.62
C ALA A 118 -10.95 8.94 -5.91
N GLU A 119 -12.19 9.43 -5.84
CA GLU A 119 -12.96 9.99 -6.96
C GLU A 119 -13.65 11.28 -6.50
N SER A 120 -14.06 12.15 -7.44
CA SER A 120 -14.75 13.40 -7.12
C SER A 120 -16.20 13.17 -6.65
N LEU A 121 -16.76 14.13 -5.90
CA LEU A 121 -18.17 14.06 -5.50
C LEU A 121 -19.13 14.07 -6.71
N ASP A 122 -18.75 14.70 -7.82
CA ASP A 122 -19.55 14.71 -9.04
C ASP A 122 -19.44 13.40 -9.83
N TYR A 123 -18.30 12.70 -9.76
CA TYR A 123 -18.22 11.29 -10.19
C TYR A 123 -19.22 10.42 -9.42
N TYR A 124 -19.28 10.55 -8.08
CA TYR A 124 -20.24 9.78 -7.29
C TYR A 124 -21.70 10.14 -7.60
N LYS A 125 -22.03 11.42 -7.78
CA LYS A 125 -23.39 11.85 -8.22
C LYS A 125 -23.76 11.30 -9.60
N LYS A 126 -22.79 11.20 -10.53
CA LYS A 126 -22.98 10.59 -11.85
C LYS A 126 -23.18 9.08 -11.73
N ALA A 127 -22.34 8.38 -10.96
CA ALA A 127 -22.43 6.94 -10.72
C ALA A 127 -23.74 6.52 -10.02
N ALA A 128 -24.30 7.37 -9.16
CA ALA A 128 -25.64 7.21 -8.59
C ALA A 128 -26.72 7.20 -9.69
N LYS A 129 -26.78 8.27 -10.51
CA LYS A 129 -27.72 8.40 -11.63
C LYS A 129 -27.61 7.30 -12.69
N GLU A 130 -26.41 6.74 -12.87
CA GLU A 130 -26.13 5.60 -13.75
C GLU A 130 -26.47 4.23 -13.11
N GLY A 131 -27.00 4.20 -11.88
CA GLY A 131 -27.38 2.97 -11.16
C GLY A 131 -26.18 2.11 -10.71
N ARG A 132 -24.96 2.64 -10.81
CA ARG A 132 -23.70 1.97 -10.43
C ARG A 132 -23.47 1.96 -8.92
N ILE A 133 -24.07 2.89 -8.20
CA ILE A 133 -24.11 2.88 -6.73
C ILE A 133 -25.42 2.23 -6.27
N LYS A 134 -25.30 1.25 -5.36
CA LYS A 134 -26.44 0.52 -4.79
C LYS A 134 -26.34 0.44 -3.28
N LEU A 135 -27.48 0.57 -2.61
CA LEU A 135 -27.63 0.45 -1.17
C LEU A 135 -28.68 -0.63 -0.89
N ASN A 136 -28.25 -1.74 -0.31
CA ASN A 136 -29.00 -2.98 -0.13
C ASN A 136 -29.56 -3.56 -1.44
N GLU A 137 -28.68 -3.73 -2.44
CA GLU A 137 -28.99 -4.18 -3.81
C GLU A 137 -29.87 -3.25 -4.65
N THR A 138 -30.56 -2.28 -4.03
CA THR A 138 -31.34 -1.24 -4.71
C THR A 138 -30.42 -0.12 -5.23
N PRO A 139 -30.52 0.31 -6.50
CA PRO A 139 -29.84 1.52 -6.99
C PRO A 139 -30.17 2.76 -6.15
N VAL A 140 -29.21 3.68 -6.03
CA VAL A 140 -29.38 4.97 -5.34
C VAL A 140 -29.22 6.09 -6.36
N ASP A 141 -30.20 6.98 -6.42
CA ASP A 141 -30.23 8.21 -7.22
C ASP A 141 -29.79 9.44 -6.41
N ASP A 142 -30.23 9.56 -5.15
CA ASP A 142 -29.85 10.62 -4.22
C ASP A 142 -28.81 10.17 -3.17
N LEU A 143 -27.67 10.86 -3.14
CA LEU A 143 -26.59 10.62 -2.19
C LEU A 143 -26.82 11.23 -0.80
N ASN A 144 -27.86 12.06 -0.61
CA ASN A 144 -28.23 12.56 0.72
C ASN A 144 -28.91 11.49 1.59
N ILE A 145 -29.08 10.26 1.09
CA ILE A 145 -29.67 9.15 1.83
C ILE A 145 -28.87 8.81 3.09
N ILE A 146 -29.56 8.84 4.25
CA ILE A 146 -28.97 8.56 5.56
C ILE A 146 -28.72 7.06 5.74
N LEU A 147 -27.49 6.71 6.10
CA LEU A 147 -27.04 5.34 6.33
C LEU A 147 -27.48 4.81 7.69
N LYS A 148 -27.99 3.58 7.70
CA LYS A 148 -28.48 2.85 8.88
C LYS A 148 -27.50 1.73 9.25
N ASN A 149 -27.63 1.22 10.47
CA ASN A 149 -26.82 0.09 10.93
C ASN A 149 -26.99 -1.12 9.99
N ASN A 150 -25.89 -1.81 9.67
CA ASN A 150 -25.81 -2.92 8.72
C ASN A 150 -26.22 -2.65 7.26
N ASP A 151 -26.55 -1.42 6.84
CA ASP A 151 -26.78 -1.12 5.41
C ASP A 151 -25.60 -1.59 4.56
N PHE A 152 -25.87 -2.32 3.46
CA PHE A 152 -24.85 -2.85 2.56
C PHE A 152 -24.67 -1.96 1.33
N MET A 153 -23.51 -1.35 1.18
CA MET A 153 -23.15 -0.52 0.03
C MET A 153 -22.41 -1.33 -1.04
N ARG A 154 -22.79 -1.15 -2.30
CA ARG A 154 -22.00 -1.52 -3.49
C ARG A 154 -21.74 -0.29 -4.34
N ASN A 155 -20.50 -0.10 -4.78
CA ASN A 155 -20.13 0.88 -5.80
C ASN A 155 -19.44 0.13 -6.96
N THR A 156 -20.09 0.09 -8.13
CA THR A 156 -19.54 -0.50 -9.33
C THR A 156 -18.77 0.54 -10.14
N VAL A 157 -17.47 0.32 -10.27
CA VAL A 157 -16.55 1.19 -11.02
C VAL A 157 -16.07 0.49 -12.29
N HIS A 158 -15.83 1.25 -13.36
CA HIS A 158 -15.03 0.78 -14.48
C HIS A 158 -13.56 1.04 -14.12
N ARG A 159 -12.74 -0.01 -14.01
CA ARG A 159 -11.32 0.11 -13.64
C ARG A 159 -10.42 0.09 -14.86
N HIS A 160 -9.40 0.94 -14.78
CA HIS A 160 -8.25 0.98 -15.66
C HIS A 160 -7.02 0.87 -14.76
N GLU A 161 -6.32 -0.26 -14.80
CA GLU A 161 -5.05 -0.41 -14.08
C GLU A 161 -3.93 0.27 -14.89
N PRO A 162 -3.01 1.00 -14.24
CA PRO A 162 -1.86 1.54 -14.95
C PRO A 162 -1.03 0.43 -15.60
N PRO A 163 -0.41 0.69 -16.77
CA PRO A 163 0.61 -0.19 -17.34
C PRO A 163 1.74 -0.41 -16.34
N VAL A 164 2.33 -1.61 -16.41
CA VAL A 164 3.53 -1.98 -15.65
C VAL A 164 4.56 -2.61 -16.59
N SER A 165 5.78 -2.80 -16.12
CA SER A 165 6.83 -3.52 -16.84
C SER A 165 6.33 -4.88 -17.37
N GLY A 166 6.59 -5.15 -18.64
CA GLY A 166 6.34 -6.45 -19.28
C GLY A 166 7.41 -7.51 -19.00
N LYS A 167 8.45 -7.18 -18.22
CA LYS A 167 9.51 -8.15 -17.85
C LYS A 167 8.89 -9.34 -17.10
N PRO A 168 9.26 -10.60 -17.42
CA PRO A 168 8.74 -11.78 -16.73
C PRO A 168 8.94 -11.71 -15.22
N LEU A 169 8.01 -12.32 -14.48
CA LEU A 169 8.17 -12.54 -13.04
C LEU A 169 8.87 -13.89 -12.84
N GLU A 170 10.12 -13.85 -12.42
CA GLU A 170 10.96 -15.04 -12.23
C GLU A 170 10.80 -15.62 -10.83
N VAL A 171 10.74 -16.95 -10.74
CA VAL A 171 10.67 -17.68 -9.46
C VAL A 171 12.07 -18.24 -9.19
N LEU A 172 12.72 -17.72 -8.14
CA LEU A 172 14.06 -18.13 -7.74
C LEU A 172 14.03 -19.45 -6.96
N VAL A 173 13.02 -19.62 -6.10
CA VAL A 173 12.81 -20.82 -5.26
C VAL A 173 11.32 -21.11 -5.14
N ASP A 174 10.95 -22.38 -5.23
CA ASP A 174 9.65 -22.91 -4.85
C ASP A 174 9.85 -24.32 -4.24
N ASP A 175 9.98 -24.37 -2.92
CA ASP A 175 10.39 -25.59 -2.18
C ASP A 175 9.23 -26.32 -1.47
N GLY A 176 8.03 -25.73 -1.49
CA GLY A 176 6.84 -26.25 -0.81
C GLY A 176 6.52 -25.59 0.53
N GLU A 177 7.49 -24.97 1.22
CA GLU A 177 7.25 -24.08 2.36
C GLU A 177 7.14 -22.61 1.91
N VAL A 178 8.01 -22.19 1.00
CA VAL A 178 8.10 -20.80 0.51
C VAL A 178 8.11 -20.72 -1.02
N VAL A 179 7.82 -19.51 -1.51
CA VAL A 179 8.05 -19.07 -2.90
C VAL A 179 8.87 -17.79 -2.84
N VAL A 180 9.99 -17.75 -3.55
CA VAL A 180 10.86 -16.59 -3.69
C VAL A 180 10.86 -16.14 -5.15
N VAL A 181 10.71 -14.84 -5.39
CA VAL A 181 10.73 -14.26 -6.74
C VAL A 181 11.77 -13.14 -6.86
N ASP A 182 12.31 -12.95 -8.06
CA ASP A 182 12.83 -11.63 -8.44
C ASP A 182 11.65 -10.79 -8.91
N LYS A 183 11.30 -9.78 -8.12
CA LYS A 183 10.22 -8.85 -8.42
C LYS A 183 10.77 -7.76 -9.35
N PRO A 184 10.30 -7.63 -10.60
CA PRO A 184 10.64 -6.47 -11.42
C PRO A 184 10.04 -5.19 -10.82
N ALA A 185 10.65 -4.06 -11.15
CA ALA A 185 10.14 -2.73 -10.81
C ALA A 185 8.73 -2.50 -11.43
N SER A 186 8.04 -1.45 -10.97
CA SER A 186 6.65 -1.06 -11.25
C SER A 186 5.50 -1.96 -10.78
N LEU A 187 5.71 -3.24 -10.45
CA LEU A 187 4.66 -4.11 -9.89
C LEU A 187 4.40 -3.88 -8.39
N PRO A 188 3.17 -3.66 -7.92
CA PRO A 188 2.82 -3.84 -6.50
C PRO A 188 2.76 -5.33 -6.11
N VAL A 189 3.10 -5.64 -4.86
CA VAL A 189 3.07 -7.03 -4.32
C VAL A 189 1.66 -7.62 -4.32
N HIS A 190 0.68 -6.87 -3.83
CA HIS A 190 -0.71 -7.29 -3.65
C HIS A 190 -1.68 -6.20 -4.15
N PRO A 191 -2.96 -6.50 -4.39
CA PRO A 191 -3.96 -5.51 -4.81
C PRO A 191 -4.04 -4.29 -3.89
N CYS A 192 -3.66 -3.13 -4.41
CA CYS A 192 -3.69 -1.85 -3.70
C CYS A 192 -3.94 -0.68 -4.68
N GLY A 193 -4.60 0.39 -4.21
CA GLY A 193 -4.83 1.61 -4.98
C GLY A 193 -5.53 1.36 -6.33
N ARG A 194 -4.79 1.53 -7.42
CA ARG A 194 -5.27 1.35 -8.81
C ARG A 194 -5.06 -0.06 -9.37
N TYR A 195 -4.32 -0.93 -8.68
CA TYR A 195 -3.88 -2.24 -9.19
C TYR A 195 -4.63 -3.43 -8.54
N ARG A 196 -4.92 -4.46 -9.34
CA ARG A 196 -5.51 -5.75 -8.95
C ARG A 196 -4.83 -6.89 -9.72
N HIS A 197 -4.91 -6.86 -11.04
CA HIS A 197 -4.39 -7.85 -11.97
C HIS A 197 -2.90 -7.65 -12.26
N ASN A 198 -2.45 -6.39 -12.34
CA ASN A 198 -1.04 -6.03 -12.43
C ASN A 198 -0.40 -6.06 -11.03
N THR A 199 -0.42 -7.20 -10.33
CA THR A 199 0.22 -7.38 -9.01
C THR A 199 0.89 -8.75 -8.89
N VAL A 200 1.98 -8.85 -8.11
CA VAL A 200 2.83 -10.04 -8.01
C VAL A 200 2.03 -11.31 -7.67
N ILE A 201 1.23 -11.30 -6.59
CA ILE A 201 0.45 -12.48 -6.17
C ILE A 201 -0.60 -12.87 -7.23
N PHE A 202 -1.20 -11.91 -7.93
CA PHE A 202 -2.17 -12.21 -8.99
C PHE A 202 -1.50 -12.86 -10.20
N ILE A 203 -0.33 -12.37 -10.60
CA ILE A 203 0.49 -12.92 -11.68
C ILE A 203 0.93 -14.35 -11.34
N LEU A 204 1.50 -14.56 -10.14
CA LEU A 204 1.87 -15.90 -9.65
C LEU A 204 0.67 -16.87 -9.63
N GLY A 205 -0.47 -16.42 -9.13
CA GLY A 205 -1.70 -17.21 -9.12
C GLY A 205 -2.22 -17.57 -10.52
N LYS A 206 -2.25 -16.60 -11.44
CA LYS A 206 -2.85 -16.76 -12.78
C LYS A 206 -1.94 -17.48 -13.78
N GLU A 207 -0.62 -17.30 -13.70
CA GLU A 207 0.35 -17.79 -14.70
C GLU A 207 1.21 -18.96 -14.22
N LYS A 208 1.40 -19.10 -12.90
CA LYS A 208 2.18 -20.19 -12.30
C LYS A 208 1.32 -21.14 -11.45
N GLY A 209 0.03 -20.84 -11.25
CA GLY A 209 -0.87 -21.58 -10.36
C GLY A 209 -0.61 -21.37 -8.86
N LEU A 210 0.33 -20.48 -8.52
CA LEU A 210 0.83 -20.24 -7.16
C LEU A 210 -0.13 -19.32 -6.40
N SER A 211 -1.28 -19.90 -6.03
CA SER A 211 -2.36 -19.24 -5.29
C SER A 211 -2.31 -19.56 -3.78
N GLY A 212 -2.95 -18.72 -2.96
CA GLY A 212 -2.97 -18.90 -1.50
C GLY A 212 -1.72 -18.40 -0.77
N LEU A 213 -0.79 -17.73 -1.46
CA LEU A 213 0.45 -17.20 -0.89
C LEU A 213 0.20 -16.19 0.24
N HIS A 214 1.01 -16.29 1.29
CA HIS A 214 1.05 -15.40 2.44
C HIS A 214 2.22 -14.42 2.32
N THR A 215 1.95 -13.12 2.44
CA THR A 215 2.96 -12.05 2.42
C THR A 215 3.62 -11.88 3.78
N VAL A 216 4.87 -12.31 3.91
CA VAL A 216 5.73 -12.05 5.09
C VAL A 216 6.15 -10.58 5.15
N HIS A 217 6.40 -9.97 3.99
CA HIS A 217 6.69 -8.55 3.87
C HIS A 217 6.22 -8.03 2.50
N ARG A 218 6.53 -6.77 2.21
CA ARG A 218 6.31 -6.13 0.91
C ARG A 218 7.57 -5.39 0.45
N LEU A 219 7.69 -5.22 -0.85
CA LEU A 219 8.52 -4.19 -1.48
C LEU A 219 7.61 -3.08 -2.00
N ASP A 220 8.15 -1.87 -2.16
CA ASP A 220 7.44 -0.77 -2.82
C ASP A 220 7.24 -1.08 -4.31
N ARG A 221 6.27 -0.40 -4.94
CA ARG A 221 5.89 -0.62 -6.34
C ARG A 221 7.09 -0.54 -7.29
N LEU A 222 7.92 0.49 -7.13
CA LEU A 222 9.09 0.79 -7.98
C LEU A 222 10.37 0.05 -7.58
N THR A 223 10.46 -0.49 -6.36
CA THR A 223 11.62 -1.30 -5.91
C THR A 223 11.64 -2.64 -6.63
N SER A 224 12.82 -3.16 -6.97
CA SER A 224 12.98 -4.49 -7.58
C SER A 224 13.68 -5.50 -6.64
N GLY A 225 13.85 -6.76 -7.07
CA GLY A 225 14.67 -7.76 -6.38
C GLY A 225 13.89 -8.76 -5.53
N VAL A 226 14.60 -9.45 -4.63
CA VAL A 226 14.11 -10.59 -3.84
C VAL A 226 12.80 -10.26 -3.11
N LEU A 227 11.80 -11.14 -3.24
CA LEU A 227 10.54 -11.05 -2.51
C LEU A 227 10.08 -12.44 -2.07
N LEU A 228 9.84 -12.60 -0.76
CA LEU A 228 9.52 -13.86 -0.10
C LEU A 228 8.03 -13.98 0.24
N PHE A 229 7.43 -15.11 -0.13
CA PHE A 229 6.08 -15.54 0.25
C PHE A 229 6.13 -16.88 0.98
N ALA A 230 5.26 -17.07 1.97
CA ALA A 230 5.01 -18.39 2.57
C ALA A 230 3.84 -19.08 1.86
N ARG A 231 3.91 -20.41 1.69
CA ARG A 231 2.82 -21.23 1.14
C ARG A 231 1.75 -21.60 2.17
N THR A 232 2.04 -21.44 3.47
CA THR A 232 1.11 -21.73 4.58
C THR A 232 1.12 -20.63 5.64
N LEU A 233 0.09 -20.61 6.48
CA LEU A 233 0.00 -19.68 7.61
C LEU A 233 1.02 -20.01 8.71
N GLU A 234 1.40 -21.27 8.83
CA GLU A 234 2.38 -21.80 9.76
C GLU A 234 3.79 -21.29 9.40
N VAL A 235 4.17 -21.40 8.13
CA VAL A 235 5.45 -20.87 7.61
C VAL A 235 5.46 -19.35 7.64
N SER A 236 4.32 -18.67 7.36
CA SER A 236 4.21 -17.22 7.53
C SER A 236 4.57 -16.81 8.95
N LYS A 237 3.96 -17.42 9.97
CA LYS A 237 4.24 -17.11 11.39
C LYS A 237 5.70 -17.35 11.79
N LYS A 238 6.35 -18.39 11.25
CA LYS A 238 7.78 -18.67 11.46
C LYS A 238 8.65 -17.52 10.94
N LEU A 239 8.38 -17.08 9.71
CA LEU A 239 9.12 -15.98 9.08
C LEU A 239 8.79 -14.61 9.71
N ASP A 240 7.53 -14.38 10.09
CA ASP A 240 7.08 -13.20 10.83
C ASP A 240 7.75 -13.10 12.21
N ALA A 241 8.11 -14.23 12.84
CA ALA A 241 8.90 -14.29 14.06
C ALA A 241 10.38 -13.96 13.80
N MET A 242 11.01 -14.57 12.79
CA MET A 242 12.39 -14.26 12.38
C MET A 242 12.59 -12.76 12.07
N VAL A 243 11.61 -12.12 11.42
CA VAL A 243 11.61 -10.66 11.18
C VAL A 243 11.59 -9.87 12.49
N ARG A 244 10.73 -10.25 13.45
CA ARG A 244 10.58 -9.57 14.75
C ARG A 244 11.82 -9.73 15.63
N GLU A 245 12.45 -10.90 15.55
CA GLU A 245 13.65 -11.29 16.31
C GLU A 245 14.95 -10.82 15.64
N ARG A 246 14.86 -9.99 14.58
CA ARG A 246 15.99 -9.47 13.78
C ARG A 246 16.91 -10.56 13.17
N GLN A 247 16.39 -11.77 12.97
CA GLN A 247 17.09 -12.90 12.35
C GLN A 247 17.05 -12.90 10.81
N LEU A 248 16.28 -12.00 10.18
CA LEU A 248 16.22 -11.85 8.73
C LEU A 248 17.00 -10.60 8.30
N GLU A 249 18.25 -10.81 7.89
CA GLU A 249 19.09 -9.81 7.22
C GLU A 249 18.50 -9.46 5.85
N LYS A 250 18.52 -8.17 5.48
CA LYS A 250 18.04 -7.69 4.17
C LYS A 250 18.97 -6.66 3.57
N GLU A 251 19.60 -7.04 2.47
CA GLU A 251 20.57 -6.23 1.73
C GLU A 251 19.94 -5.64 0.48
N TYR A 252 20.23 -4.36 0.24
CA TYR A 252 19.74 -3.61 -0.90
C TYR A 252 20.89 -2.89 -1.58
N VAL A 253 20.93 -2.94 -2.90
CA VAL A 253 21.76 -2.05 -3.72
C VAL A 253 20.91 -0.89 -4.21
N CYS A 254 21.49 0.31 -4.26
CA CYS A 254 20.82 1.50 -4.77
C CYS A 254 21.80 2.47 -5.43
N ARG A 255 21.28 3.35 -6.29
CA ARG A 255 22.02 4.47 -6.87
C ARG A 255 21.36 5.77 -6.40
N VAL A 256 22.17 6.69 -5.89
CA VAL A 256 21.71 7.92 -5.21
C VAL A 256 22.14 9.17 -6.00
N GLU A 257 21.53 10.31 -5.68
CA GLU A 257 22.05 11.61 -6.08
C GLU A 257 23.24 12.02 -5.20
N GLY A 258 24.31 12.50 -5.83
CA GLY A 258 25.52 12.96 -5.15
C GLY A 258 26.53 11.85 -4.83
N GLU A 259 27.64 12.24 -4.20
CA GLU A 259 28.73 11.34 -3.80
C GLU A 259 28.47 10.82 -2.38
N PHE A 260 28.01 9.57 -2.26
CA PHE A 260 27.82 8.92 -0.97
C PHE A 260 29.19 8.69 -0.29
N PRO A 261 29.34 8.93 1.03
CA PRO A 261 30.63 8.80 1.70
C PRO A 261 31.20 7.37 1.67
N GLU A 262 32.52 7.26 1.59
CA GLU A 262 33.23 6.00 1.77
C GLU A 262 33.10 5.48 3.22
N GLY A 263 32.92 4.16 3.37
CA GLY A 263 32.79 3.49 4.66
C GLY A 263 31.35 3.19 5.09
N GLU A 264 31.19 2.69 6.32
CA GLU A 264 29.88 2.34 6.87
C GLU A 264 29.21 3.55 7.52
N VAL A 265 27.94 3.80 7.17
CA VAL A 265 27.10 4.85 7.78
C VAL A 265 25.85 4.21 8.38
N VAL A 266 25.79 4.18 9.71
CA VAL A 266 24.63 3.71 10.46
C VAL A 266 23.63 4.86 10.63
N CYS A 267 22.35 4.63 10.31
CA CYS A 267 21.27 5.60 10.49
C CYS A 267 20.07 4.93 11.19
N GLU A 268 19.88 5.20 12.48
CA GLU A 268 18.82 4.60 13.30
C GLU A 268 17.57 5.50 13.45
N GLU A 269 17.53 6.63 12.73
CA GLU A 269 16.55 7.70 12.91
C GLU A 269 15.09 7.21 12.82
N PRO A 270 14.20 7.58 13.76
CA PRO A 270 12.79 7.22 13.73
C PRO A 270 12.03 7.99 12.64
N ILE A 271 11.08 7.32 11.97
CA ILE A 271 10.36 7.82 10.80
C ILE A 271 8.85 7.87 11.07
N LEU A 272 8.26 9.06 10.93
CA LEU A 272 6.83 9.31 11.07
C LEU A 272 6.14 9.34 9.70
N VAL A 273 4.95 8.72 9.60
CA VAL A 273 4.09 8.83 8.42
C VAL A 273 3.32 10.14 8.50
N VAL A 274 3.60 11.06 7.57
CA VAL A 274 2.94 12.37 7.52
C VAL A 274 1.64 12.29 6.70
N SER A 275 1.69 11.65 5.53
CA SER A 275 0.53 11.55 4.64
C SER A 275 0.34 10.15 4.06
N PHE A 276 -0.59 9.40 4.66
CA PHE A 276 -1.10 8.13 4.16
C PHE A 276 -1.69 8.21 2.74
N ARG A 277 -2.04 9.42 2.24
CA ARG A 277 -2.61 9.61 0.90
C ARG A 277 -1.60 9.39 -0.22
N VAL A 278 -0.32 9.73 0.02
CA VAL A 278 0.77 9.65 -0.98
C VAL A 278 1.95 8.79 -0.53
N GLY A 279 1.90 8.21 0.69
CA GLY A 279 3.01 7.44 1.25
C GLY A 279 4.20 8.28 1.71
N PHE A 280 3.96 9.55 2.02
CA PHE A 280 4.97 10.50 2.49
C PHE A 280 5.23 10.32 3.99
N CYS A 281 6.51 10.12 4.32
CA CYS A 281 7.08 10.01 5.64
C CYS A 281 8.25 11.00 5.79
N ARG A 282 8.65 11.33 7.02
CA ARG A 282 9.92 12.02 7.32
C ARG A 282 10.53 11.50 8.62
N VAL A 283 11.80 11.83 8.86
CA VAL A 283 12.39 11.64 10.19
C VAL A 283 11.68 12.52 11.22
N ASP A 284 11.31 11.92 12.35
CA ASP A 284 10.67 12.56 13.51
C ASP A 284 10.83 11.66 14.75
N PRO A 285 11.21 12.19 15.93
CA PRO A 285 11.34 11.42 17.17
C PRO A 285 10.12 10.57 17.57
N LYS A 286 8.92 10.87 17.06
CA LYS A 286 7.66 10.12 17.32
C LYS A 286 7.45 8.95 16.36
N GLY A 287 8.42 8.68 15.48
CA GLY A 287 8.33 7.70 14.40
C GLY A 287 8.62 6.24 14.79
N ARG A 288 8.82 5.40 13.78
CA ARG A 288 9.32 4.02 13.87
C ARG A 288 10.49 3.81 12.91
N THR A 289 11.37 2.86 13.19
CA THR A 289 12.65 2.73 12.44
C THR A 289 12.50 2.04 11.08
N HIS A 290 13.55 2.20 10.26
CA HIS A 290 13.83 1.50 8.98
C HIS A 290 12.93 1.84 7.77
N GLN A 291 13.28 2.89 7.03
CA GLN A 291 12.83 3.07 5.64
C GLN A 291 13.96 3.69 4.79
N ILE A 292 14.67 2.85 4.03
CA ILE A 292 15.88 3.19 3.24
C ILE A 292 15.71 4.50 2.45
N ARG A 293 14.57 4.66 1.77
CA ARG A 293 14.24 5.85 0.96
C ARG A 293 14.29 7.16 1.75
N VAL A 294 13.74 7.15 2.97
CA VAL A 294 13.68 8.32 3.87
C VAL A 294 15.06 8.55 4.51
N HIS A 295 15.73 7.49 4.95
CA HIS A 295 17.05 7.60 5.57
C HIS A 295 18.11 8.15 4.60
N LEU A 296 18.14 7.67 3.35
CA LEU A 296 19.06 8.18 2.34
C LEU A 296 18.77 9.66 1.99
N GLN A 297 17.51 10.05 1.86
CA GLN A 297 17.11 11.45 1.68
C GLN A 297 17.47 12.33 2.90
N PHE A 298 17.28 11.85 4.13
CA PHE A 298 17.70 12.54 5.36
C PHE A 298 19.22 12.71 5.45
N LEU A 299 20.00 11.75 4.96
CA LEU A 299 21.45 11.88 4.82
C LEU A 299 21.86 12.84 3.68
N GLY A 300 20.91 13.30 2.86
CA GLY A 300 21.11 14.23 1.73
C GLY A 300 21.41 13.55 0.39
N PHE A 301 21.21 12.24 0.29
CA PHE A 301 21.53 11.40 -0.87
C PHE A 301 20.29 10.62 -1.35
N PRO A 302 19.21 11.29 -1.81
CA PRO A 302 17.99 10.60 -2.21
C PRO A 302 18.24 9.60 -3.34
N ILE A 303 17.46 8.52 -3.39
CA ILE A 303 17.57 7.49 -4.41
C ILE A 303 17.18 8.07 -5.78
N LEU A 304 17.97 7.74 -6.81
CA LEU A 304 17.74 8.19 -8.18
C LEU A 304 16.39 7.64 -8.69
N ASN A 305 15.62 8.50 -9.36
CA ASN A 305 14.21 8.32 -9.72
C ASN A 305 13.24 7.99 -8.56
N ASP A 306 13.56 8.31 -7.30
CA ASP A 306 12.53 8.28 -6.25
C ASP A 306 11.53 9.42 -6.45
N PRO A 307 10.24 9.15 -6.73
CA PRO A 307 9.26 10.20 -7.02
C PRO A 307 8.99 11.11 -5.81
N ILE A 308 9.03 10.55 -4.60
CA ILE A 308 8.72 11.31 -3.38
C ILE A 308 9.98 12.00 -2.89
N TYR A 309 11.07 11.24 -2.72
CA TYR A 309 12.25 11.70 -1.98
C TYR A 309 13.33 12.34 -2.87
N GLY A 310 13.28 12.12 -4.19
CA GLY A 310 14.07 12.86 -5.20
C GLY A 310 13.38 14.14 -5.72
N SER A 311 12.17 14.47 -5.25
CA SER A 311 11.44 15.67 -5.67
C SER A 311 12.18 16.97 -5.32
N SER A 312 12.08 17.97 -6.20
CA SER A 312 12.63 19.31 -5.98
C SER A 312 11.94 20.09 -4.85
N ALA A 313 10.76 19.64 -4.40
CA ALA A 313 10.03 20.21 -3.28
C ALA A 313 10.80 20.18 -1.95
N TRP A 314 11.77 19.27 -1.79
CA TRP A 314 12.66 19.19 -0.63
C TRP A 314 13.77 20.24 -0.59
N GLY A 315 13.77 21.19 -1.52
CA GLY A 315 14.77 22.27 -1.61
C GLY A 315 16.16 21.80 -2.07
N PRO A 316 17.14 22.73 -2.17
CA PRO A 316 18.45 22.46 -2.74
C PRO A 316 19.28 21.45 -1.94
N ASN A 317 19.07 21.40 -0.62
CA ASN A 317 19.77 20.47 0.29
C ASN A 317 19.01 19.14 0.48
N ARG A 318 17.96 18.87 -0.31
CA ARG A 318 17.10 17.67 -0.21
C ARG A 318 16.58 17.40 1.21
N ALA A 319 16.38 18.46 2.01
CA ALA A 319 16.12 18.44 3.46
C ALA A 319 17.05 17.53 4.29
N LYS A 320 18.35 17.50 3.95
CA LYS A 320 19.40 16.85 4.75
C LYS A 320 19.32 17.25 6.22
N GLY A 321 19.41 16.29 7.13
CA GLY A 321 19.22 16.49 8.58
C GLY A 321 17.77 16.83 8.99
N GLY A 322 16.79 16.61 8.12
CA GLY A 322 15.38 16.97 8.36
C GLY A 322 15.05 18.44 8.10
N LEU A 323 16.00 19.22 7.56
CA LEU A 323 15.87 20.67 7.39
C LEU A 323 15.05 21.04 6.13
N VAL A 324 13.73 20.83 6.18
CA VAL A 324 12.80 21.15 5.09
C VAL A 324 12.62 22.67 4.90
N GLY A 325 12.48 23.43 6.00
CA GLY A 325 12.21 24.86 5.96
C GLY A 325 10.77 25.26 5.56
N MET A 326 9.85 24.30 5.50
CA MET A 326 8.43 24.44 5.15
C MET A 326 7.58 23.56 6.08
N SER A 327 6.27 23.78 6.15
CA SER A 327 5.34 22.89 6.89
C SER A 327 5.13 21.54 6.19
N ASP A 328 4.61 20.55 6.93
CA ASP A 328 4.23 19.25 6.38
C ASP A 328 3.14 19.35 5.29
N GLU A 329 2.23 20.33 5.43
CA GLU A 329 1.20 20.68 4.43
C GLU A 329 1.80 21.38 3.22
N GLU A 330 2.66 22.38 3.42
CA GLU A 330 3.31 23.14 2.33
C GLU A 330 4.18 22.23 1.45
N LEU A 331 4.94 21.31 2.08
CA LEU A 331 5.72 20.29 1.37
C LEU A 331 4.81 19.30 0.63
N LEU A 332 3.70 18.86 1.23
CA LEU A 332 2.73 17.98 0.59
C LEU A 332 2.07 18.63 -0.64
N GLU A 333 1.72 19.91 -0.56
CA GLU A 333 1.21 20.68 -1.71
C GLU A 333 2.28 20.84 -2.80
N ALA A 334 3.53 21.13 -2.43
CA ALA A 334 4.64 21.21 -3.37
C ALA A 334 4.91 19.88 -4.10
N LEU A 335 4.91 18.75 -3.38
CA LEU A 335 5.05 17.39 -3.94
C LEU A 335 3.91 17.07 -4.94
N ILE A 336 2.66 17.33 -4.55
CA ILE A 336 1.49 17.10 -5.43
C ILE A 336 1.54 18.00 -6.67
N LYS A 337 1.95 19.26 -6.51
CA LYS A 337 2.09 20.25 -7.59
C LYS A 337 3.18 19.85 -8.58
N GLU A 338 4.33 19.36 -8.10
CA GLU A 338 5.41 18.87 -8.98
C GLU A 338 4.91 17.70 -9.84
N HIS A 339 4.29 16.68 -9.22
CA HIS A 339 3.73 15.54 -9.97
C HIS A 339 2.58 15.92 -10.91
N SER A 340 1.73 16.86 -10.53
CA SER A 340 0.69 17.40 -11.42
C SER A 340 1.29 18.09 -12.64
N SER A 341 2.34 18.90 -12.45
CA SER A 341 3.03 19.61 -13.54
C SER A 341 3.80 18.69 -14.50
N LYS A 342 4.15 17.48 -14.04
CA LYS A 342 4.85 16.43 -14.79
C LYS A 342 3.90 15.35 -15.36
N GLU A 343 2.58 15.55 -15.27
CA GLU A 343 1.51 14.58 -15.62
C GLU A 343 1.68 13.19 -14.95
N SER A 344 2.41 13.13 -13.84
CA SER A 344 2.89 11.90 -13.20
C SER A 344 2.24 11.62 -11.84
N LEU A 345 1.02 12.11 -11.62
CA LEU A 345 0.22 11.84 -10.41
C LEU A 345 0.03 10.34 -10.12
N HIS A 346 0.00 9.52 -11.17
CA HIS A 346 -0.03 8.06 -11.06
C HIS A 346 1.18 7.48 -10.29
N LEU A 347 2.31 8.20 -10.20
CA LEU A 347 3.47 7.77 -9.41
C LEU A 347 3.21 7.83 -7.90
N LEU A 348 2.40 8.79 -7.46
CA LEU A 348 1.91 8.95 -6.07
C LEU A 348 0.65 8.11 -5.79
N ASP A 349 0.26 7.19 -6.69
CA ASP A 349 -1.00 6.42 -6.66
C ASP A 349 -2.28 7.29 -6.60
N LEU A 350 -2.18 8.58 -6.95
CA LEU A 350 -3.30 9.52 -6.99
C LEU A 350 -4.19 9.32 -8.24
N PRO A 351 -5.46 9.80 -8.22
CA PRO A 351 -6.30 9.85 -9.41
C PRO A 351 -5.87 10.99 -10.35
N ASP A 352 -5.78 10.71 -11.65
CA ASP A 352 -5.42 11.72 -12.66
C ASP A 352 -6.68 12.51 -13.09
N GLU A 353 -7.05 13.53 -12.31
CA GLU A 353 -8.20 14.42 -12.54
C GLU A 353 -7.89 15.88 -12.12
N GLU A 354 -7.10 16.60 -12.91
CA GLU A 354 -7.30 18.06 -13.12
C GLU A 354 -6.69 18.63 -14.42
N VAL A 355 -6.27 17.79 -15.38
CA VAL A 355 -5.71 18.22 -16.68
C VAL A 355 -6.82 18.64 -17.67
N SER A 356 -7.70 19.55 -17.25
CA SER A 356 -8.49 20.39 -18.16
C SER A 356 -8.85 21.72 -17.48
N GLY A 357 -8.13 22.78 -17.82
CA GLY A 357 -8.21 24.06 -17.10
C GLY A 357 -9.57 24.77 -17.23
N LYS A 358 -10.39 24.70 -16.18
CA LYS A 358 -11.53 25.60 -15.94
C LYS A 358 -11.61 25.99 -14.47
N GLN A 359 -11.15 27.21 -14.17
CA GLN A 359 -11.25 27.79 -12.83
C GLN A 359 -12.73 27.98 -12.44
N GLY A 360 -13.17 27.29 -11.39
CA GLY A 360 -14.40 27.62 -10.68
C GLY A 360 -14.22 28.85 -9.77
N PRO A 361 -15.28 29.58 -9.40
CA PRO A 361 -15.16 30.78 -8.57
C PRO A 361 -14.64 30.45 -7.17
N LYS A 362 -13.70 31.25 -6.67
CA LYS A 362 -13.42 31.30 -5.22
C LYS A 362 -14.67 31.81 -4.50
N THR A 363 -15.02 31.17 -3.39
CA THR A 363 -16.04 31.67 -2.46
C THR A 363 -15.39 31.80 -1.09
N ASP A 364 -15.09 33.04 -0.71
CA ASP A 364 -14.57 33.35 0.63
C ASP A 364 -15.72 33.22 1.64
N CYS A 365 -15.54 32.36 2.65
CA CYS A 365 -16.35 32.34 3.86
C CYS A 365 -15.43 32.11 5.06
N SER A 366 -15.05 33.21 5.71
CA SER A 366 -14.49 33.17 7.06
C SER A 366 -15.61 32.93 8.07
N ASP A 367 -15.49 31.92 8.93
CA ASP A 367 -16.03 31.98 10.28
C ASP A 367 -15.29 30.98 11.18
N GLY A 368 -15.06 31.37 12.44
CA GLY A 368 -14.23 30.62 13.38
C GLY A 368 -14.99 29.56 14.16
N ALA A 369 -14.38 28.39 14.33
CA ALA A 369 -14.79 27.38 15.31
C ALA A 369 -13.56 26.99 16.15
N GLN A 370 -13.72 26.88 17.47
CA GLN A 370 -12.62 26.60 18.39
C GLN A 370 -12.10 25.17 18.23
N GLU A 371 -10.79 25.01 18.35
CA GLU A 371 -10.14 23.70 18.34
C GLU A 371 -10.56 22.87 19.55
N HIS A 372 -10.99 21.64 19.30
CA HIS A 372 -11.14 20.61 20.33
C HIS A 372 -10.40 19.35 19.86
N ASN A 373 -9.42 18.91 20.65
CA ASN A 373 -8.39 17.97 20.23
C ASN A 373 -8.83 16.51 20.42
N ASP A 374 -9.64 15.99 19.48
CA ASP A 374 -10.11 14.61 19.47
C ASP A 374 -9.34 13.72 18.46
N GLN A 375 -8.91 12.54 18.91
CA GLN A 375 -8.08 11.61 18.14
C GLN A 375 -8.89 10.87 17.04
N ILE A 376 -8.74 11.30 15.77
CA ILE A 376 -9.48 10.70 14.65
C ILE A 376 -8.72 9.51 14.04
N ASN A 377 -9.10 8.29 14.44
CA ASN A 377 -8.68 7.05 13.79
C ASN A 377 -9.39 6.84 12.43
N ALA A 378 -8.63 6.88 11.33
CA ALA A 378 -9.08 6.56 9.97
C ALA A 378 -8.76 5.08 9.60
N PRO A 379 -9.42 4.47 8.58
CA PRO A 379 -9.59 3.02 8.57
C PRO A 379 -8.40 2.19 8.08
N ALA A 380 -8.03 1.19 8.88
CA ALA A 380 -7.22 0.06 8.44
C ALA A 380 -7.95 -0.80 7.39
N SER A 381 -7.35 -0.96 6.21
CA SER A 381 -7.68 -2.02 5.26
C SER A 381 -7.04 -3.34 5.70
N SER A 382 -7.87 -4.35 6.01
CA SER A 382 -7.46 -5.76 6.22
C SER A 382 -6.22 -5.97 7.10
N GLY A 383 -6.36 -5.83 8.41
CA GLY A 383 -5.27 -6.11 9.35
C GLY A 383 -4.94 -7.59 9.49
N VAL A 384 -3.64 -7.89 9.62
CA VAL A 384 -3.14 -8.94 10.50
C VAL A 384 -3.03 -8.32 11.89
N ALA A 385 -3.41 -9.05 12.95
CA ALA A 385 -3.33 -8.54 14.31
C ALA A 385 -1.94 -8.82 14.90
N CYS A 386 -1.25 -7.78 15.37
CA CYS A 386 -0.20 -7.89 16.37
C CYS A 386 -0.77 -7.48 17.73
N ASP A 387 -0.41 -8.21 18.79
CA ASP A 387 -0.72 -7.85 20.17
C ASP A 387 0.16 -6.66 20.58
N ASP A 388 -0.40 -5.72 21.34
CA ASP A 388 0.27 -4.49 21.77
C ASP A 388 0.34 -4.46 23.30
N SER A 389 1.40 -5.09 23.81
CA SER A 389 1.63 -5.35 25.22
C SER A 389 3.12 -5.15 25.56
N LEU A 390 3.40 -4.37 26.62
CA LEU A 390 4.72 -3.91 27.10
C LEU A 390 5.43 -2.90 26.16
N CYS A 391 6.19 -1.92 26.65
CA CYS A 391 6.70 -1.69 28.02
C CYS A 391 6.60 -0.21 28.45
N LYS A 392 6.53 0.04 29.77
CA LYS A 392 6.74 1.36 30.39
C LYS A 392 8.04 1.34 31.20
N LEU A 393 8.99 2.21 30.88
CA LEU A 393 10.15 2.60 31.71
C LEU A 393 10.44 4.08 31.37
N THR A 394 10.03 5.02 32.22
CA THR A 394 10.84 5.64 33.31
C THR A 394 11.98 6.53 32.80
N GLU A 395 11.78 7.83 32.90
CA GLU A 395 12.74 8.91 32.63
C GLU A 395 13.65 9.12 33.86
N GLU A 396 14.94 9.44 33.68
CA GLU A 396 15.72 10.18 34.68
C GLU A 396 16.91 10.95 34.04
N GLU A 397 17.41 11.97 34.75
CA GLU A 397 18.17 13.14 34.25
C GLU A 397 19.64 12.90 33.82
N VAL A 398 20.18 13.78 32.95
CA VAL A 398 21.48 14.51 33.15
C VAL A 398 21.41 15.91 32.48
N LYS A 399 22.14 16.91 32.99
CA LYS A 399 22.22 18.31 32.50
C LYS A 399 23.64 18.74 32.06
N ALA A 400 23.73 19.61 31.05
CA ALA A 400 24.73 20.70 30.85
C ALA A 400 24.23 21.54 29.65
N GLU A 401 24.10 22.88 29.64
CA GLU A 401 24.97 24.01 30.05
C GLU A 401 26.05 24.41 29.02
N ASP A 402 25.58 25.15 28.00
CA ASP A 402 26.08 26.45 27.49
C ASP A 402 27.58 26.84 27.62
N SER A 403 28.23 27.20 26.48
CA SER A 403 29.04 28.44 26.35
C SER A 403 29.65 28.70 24.96
N GLN A 404 29.18 29.76 24.31
CA GLN A 404 29.92 30.88 23.66
C GLN A 404 31.08 30.68 22.64
N GLU A 405 30.86 31.28 21.46
CA GLU A 405 31.75 32.00 20.52
C GLU A 405 33.30 31.91 20.56
N LEU A 406 33.90 31.85 19.35
CA LEU A 406 34.90 32.87 18.95
C LEU A 406 34.91 33.14 17.42
N HIS A 407 35.21 34.38 17.03
CA HIS A 407 35.17 34.89 15.64
C HIS A 407 36.56 35.17 15.00
N LYS A 408 36.55 35.36 13.66
CA LYS A 408 37.57 35.97 12.73
C LYS A 408 38.35 34.95 11.88
N SER A 409 38.72 35.22 10.61
CA SER A 409 38.38 36.28 9.60
C SER A 409 39.06 35.91 8.25
N THR A 410 38.59 36.28 7.05
CA THR A 410 38.77 37.60 6.37
C THR A 410 38.25 37.60 4.91
N SER A 411 37.90 38.79 4.37
CA SER A 411 37.93 39.32 2.97
C SER A 411 38.09 38.43 1.71
N ALA A 412 37.60 38.80 0.50
CA ALA A 412 36.65 39.85 0.02
C ALA A 412 36.46 39.76 -1.52
N ALA A 413 35.52 40.56 -2.06
CA ALA A 413 35.45 41.13 -3.44
C ALA A 413 35.50 40.15 -4.66
N GLU A 414 34.42 39.97 -5.41
CA GLU A 414 33.89 40.87 -6.48
C GLU A 414 34.75 40.96 -7.76
N THR A 415 34.19 40.51 -8.89
CA THR A 415 33.93 41.34 -10.08
C THR A 415 33.11 40.56 -11.12
N ALA A 416 32.48 41.28 -12.06
CA ALA A 416 31.78 40.72 -13.21
C ALA A 416 32.13 41.53 -14.46
N ASP A 417 32.08 40.94 -15.65
CA ASP A 417 32.07 41.71 -16.89
C ASP A 417 31.31 41.02 -18.04
N LYS A 418 31.04 41.78 -19.11
CA LYS A 418 30.32 41.40 -20.33
C LYS A 418 31.27 41.47 -21.53
N MET A 419 30.91 40.86 -22.66
CA MET A 419 30.82 41.58 -23.95
C MET A 419 30.16 40.75 -25.08
N ASN A 420 29.91 41.41 -26.22
CA ASN A 420 29.10 40.92 -27.35
C ASN A 420 29.95 40.60 -28.61
N GLY A 421 29.39 39.77 -29.49
CA GLY A 421 29.58 39.85 -30.96
C GLY A 421 29.97 38.53 -31.66
N ALA A 422 29.91 38.40 -32.99
CA ALA A 422 29.09 39.10 -34.00
C ALA A 422 29.23 38.40 -35.38
N HIS A 423 28.12 38.28 -36.14
CA HIS A 423 27.98 38.07 -37.61
C HIS A 423 28.96 37.17 -38.42
N LYS A 424 28.39 36.20 -39.18
CA LYS A 424 28.44 35.99 -40.66
C LYS A 424 28.13 34.51 -41.01
N GLU A 425 27.03 34.21 -41.73
CA GLU A 425 26.78 34.22 -43.20
C GLU A 425 26.96 32.82 -43.84
N ASN A 426 25.88 32.35 -44.49
CA ASN A 426 25.67 31.40 -45.62
C ASN A 426 26.80 30.41 -46.04
N ASP A 427 26.50 29.19 -46.52
CA ASP A 427 25.68 28.95 -47.72
C ASP A 427 25.26 27.48 -47.96
N SER A 428 24.25 27.26 -48.83
CA SER A 428 23.86 25.97 -49.48
C SER A 428 23.29 24.84 -48.59
N VAL A 429 22.52 23.84 -49.05
CA VAL A 429 21.96 23.45 -50.37
C VAL A 429 20.44 23.18 -50.21
N SER A 430 19.68 23.21 -51.30
CA SER A 430 18.25 22.85 -51.37
C SER A 430 17.96 21.35 -51.28
N ASP A 431 16.83 20.98 -50.65
CA ASP A 431 16.00 19.85 -51.08
C ASP A 431 14.52 20.12 -50.75
N GLU A 432 13.59 19.74 -51.64
CA GLU A 432 12.15 19.97 -51.46
C GLU A 432 11.50 18.86 -50.63
N ALA A 433 11.06 19.17 -49.41
CA ALA A 433 10.18 18.32 -48.62
C ALA A 433 8.86 19.07 -48.31
N SER A 434 7.74 18.46 -48.69
CA SER A 434 6.43 19.13 -48.68
C SER A 434 5.96 19.57 -47.29
N ILE A 435 5.33 20.76 -47.24
CA ILE A 435 4.61 21.24 -46.05
C ILE A 435 3.40 20.34 -45.81
N THR A 436 3.61 19.26 -45.07
CA THR A 436 2.55 18.47 -44.46
C THR A 436 2.35 18.98 -43.05
N ALA A 437 1.26 19.72 -42.83
CA ALA A 437 0.86 20.13 -41.49
C ALA A 437 0.74 18.87 -40.63
N LYS A 438 1.50 18.81 -39.52
CA LYS A 438 1.34 17.75 -38.51
C LYS A 438 -0.05 17.91 -37.90
N SER A 439 -1.03 17.24 -38.49
CA SER A 439 -2.35 17.08 -37.92
C SER A 439 -2.17 16.44 -36.56
N ASN A 440 -2.37 17.22 -35.50
CA ASN A 440 -2.21 16.74 -34.13
C ASN A 440 -3.39 15.80 -33.85
N ALA A 441 -3.24 14.55 -34.27
CA ALA A 441 -4.27 13.55 -34.23
C ALA A 441 -4.52 13.22 -32.76
N PHE A 442 -5.66 13.68 -32.25
CA PHE A 442 -6.20 13.27 -30.95
C PHE A 442 -6.48 11.76 -31.00
N ALA A 443 -5.43 10.97 -30.79
CA ALA A 443 -5.48 9.52 -30.72
C ALA A 443 -6.43 9.16 -29.59
N ARG A 444 -7.51 8.46 -29.94
CA ARG A 444 -8.51 8.03 -28.97
C ARG A 444 -7.92 6.90 -28.14
N ASP A 445 -8.29 6.82 -26.87
CA ASP A 445 -8.09 5.59 -26.13
C ASP A 445 -8.98 4.52 -26.77
N HIS A 446 -8.34 3.56 -27.44
CA HIS A 446 -9.01 2.45 -28.12
C HIS A 446 -9.53 1.39 -27.14
N LEU A 447 -9.15 1.46 -25.86
CA LEU A 447 -9.42 0.43 -24.84
C LEU A 447 -10.75 0.61 -24.12
N CYS A 448 -11.41 1.79 -24.20
CA CYS A 448 -12.71 1.99 -23.55
C CYS A 448 -13.62 3.01 -24.28
N GLY A 449 -14.63 2.49 -24.98
CA GLY A 449 -15.66 3.30 -25.65
C GLY A 449 -16.61 4.07 -24.71
N GLU A 450 -16.63 3.74 -23.42
CA GLU A 450 -17.46 4.41 -22.40
C GLU A 450 -16.76 5.64 -21.80
N CYS A 451 -15.55 5.45 -21.27
CA CYS A 451 -14.85 6.47 -20.49
C CYS A 451 -14.27 7.60 -21.35
N LYS A 452 -13.73 7.28 -22.54
CA LYS A 452 -13.10 8.24 -23.48
C LYS A 452 -11.91 9.04 -22.91
N ILE A 453 -11.45 8.71 -21.71
CA ILE A 453 -10.22 9.23 -21.10
C ILE A 453 -9.05 8.58 -21.82
N VAL A 454 -8.07 9.37 -22.26
CA VAL A 454 -6.75 8.88 -22.66
C VAL A 454 -5.83 8.99 -21.46
N ARG A 455 -5.08 7.94 -21.16
CA ARG A 455 -3.92 8.02 -20.25
C ARG A 455 -2.67 7.67 -21.06
N PRO A 456 -1.60 8.47 -21.03
CA PRO A 456 -0.36 8.12 -21.70
C PRO A 456 0.25 6.87 -21.06
N ASP A 457 1.01 6.11 -21.85
CA ASP A 457 1.87 5.07 -21.29
C ASP A 457 3.01 5.73 -20.49
N PRO A 458 3.39 5.17 -19.32
CA PRO A 458 4.54 5.64 -18.55
C PRO A 458 5.86 5.41 -19.32
N ALA A 459 6.82 6.33 -19.19
CA ALA A 459 8.16 6.09 -19.73
C ALA A 459 8.92 5.05 -18.89
N GLU A 460 9.95 4.41 -19.44
CA GLU A 460 10.69 3.35 -18.71
C GLU A 460 11.30 3.86 -17.38
N LYS A 461 11.76 5.13 -17.37
CA LYS A 461 12.23 5.82 -16.15
C LYS A 461 11.16 5.97 -15.06
N ASP A 462 9.87 6.01 -15.42
CA ASP A 462 8.74 6.17 -14.48
C ASP A 462 8.33 4.81 -13.88
N LEU A 463 8.82 3.71 -14.46
CA LEU A 463 8.62 2.34 -14.00
C LEU A 463 9.73 1.85 -13.05
N ILE A 464 10.85 2.57 -12.97
CA ILE A 464 12.07 2.16 -12.25
C ILE A 464 12.50 3.23 -11.25
N MET A 465 12.69 2.81 -10.00
CA MET A 465 13.49 3.53 -9.01
C MET A 465 14.78 2.72 -8.81
N TYR A 466 15.92 3.39 -8.64
CA TYR A 466 17.24 2.73 -8.57
C TYR A 466 17.50 2.15 -7.17
N LEU A 467 16.62 1.23 -6.75
CA LEU A 467 16.66 0.47 -5.50
C LEU A 467 16.25 -0.98 -5.77
N HIS A 468 17.07 -1.93 -5.35
CA HIS A 468 16.89 -3.36 -5.58
C HIS A 468 17.24 -4.15 -4.32
N ALA A 469 16.33 -5.02 -3.88
CA ALA A 469 16.57 -5.99 -2.81
C ALA A 469 17.50 -7.10 -3.35
N LEU A 470 18.80 -6.97 -3.12
CA LEU A 470 19.81 -7.85 -3.70
C LEU A 470 19.82 -9.23 -3.03
N ARG A 471 19.71 -9.26 -1.70
CA ARG A 471 19.79 -10.49 -0.91
C ARG A 471 18.94 -10.44 0.35
N TYR A 472 18.27 -11.54 0.67
CA TYR A 472 17.74 -11.82 2.01
C TYR A 472 18.42 -13.06 2.58
N LYS A 473 18.76 -13.01 3.87
CA LYS A 473 19.47 -14.08 4.57
C LYS A 473 18.88 -14.32 5.95
N GLY A 474 18.53 -15.56 6.23
CA GLY A 474 18.07 -16.04 7.54
C GLY A 474 19.07 -17.03 8.14
N PRO A 475 18.73 -17.68 9.27
CA PRO A 475 19.60 -18.67 9.90
C PRO A 475 19.90 -19.88 9.01
N ASP A 476 18.88 -20.35 8.27
CA ASP A 476 18.92 -21.59 7.49
C ASP A 476 18.89 -21.37 5.96
N PHE A 477 18.83 -20.12 5.48
CA PHE A 477 18.62 -19.81 4.06
C PHE A 477 19.29 -18.50 3.62
N GLU A 478 19.66 -18.45 2.33
CA GLU A 478 20.14 -17.24 1.65
C GLU A 478 19.55 -17.20 0.24
N TYR A 479 18.90 -16.08 -0.12
CA TYR A 479 18.26 -15.87 -1.42
C TYR A 479 18.77 -14.57 -2.03
N THR A 480 19.31 -14.65 -3.25
CA THR A 480 20.05 -13.56 -3.89
C THR A 480 19.66 -13.46 -5.37
N THR A 481 19.52 -12.24 -5.89
CA THR A 481 19.26 -11.93 -7.30
C THR A 481 20.55 -11.65 -8.08
N GLN A 482 20.46 -11.48 -9.40
CA GLN A 482 21.57 -10.94 -10.18
C GLN A 482 21.74 -9.44 -9.90
N MET A 483 22.98 -8.95 -9.88
CA MET A 483 23.25 -7.52 -9.73
C MET A 483 22.64 -6.74 -10.90
N PRO A 484 21.76 -5.73 -10.67
CA PRO A 484 21.15 -4.96 -11.74
C PRO A 484 22.18 -4.26 -12.62
N ASP A 485 21.92 -4.15 -13.92
CA ASP A 485 22.85 -3.49 -14.86
C ASP A 485 23.20 -2.05 -14.45
N TRP A 486 22.23 -1.32 -13.89
CA TRP A 486 22.43 0.05 -13.40
C TRP A 486 23.27 0.18 -12.13
N ALA A 487 23.53 -0.92 -11.44
CA ALA A 487 24.37 -0.96 -10.23
C ALA A 487 25.85 -1.23 -10.54
N LYS A 488 26.20 -1.43 -11.82
CA LYS A 488 27.59 -1.64 -12.26
C LYS A 488 28.33 -0.30 -12.35
N GLU A 489 29.64 -0.34 -12.10
CA GLU A 489 30.53 0.82 -12.15
C GLU A 489 30.63 1.45 -13.54
N ASP A 490 30.55 0.62 -14.59
CA ASP A 490 30.60 1.02 -15.99
C ASP A 490 29.25 1.49 -16.56
N TRP A 491 28.17 1.48 -15.76
CA TRP A 491 26.86 1.93 -16.23
C TRP A 491 26.78 3.45 -16.40
N LEU A 492 26.55 3.86 -17.63
CA LEU A 492 26.14 5.19 -18.04
C LEU A 492 24.61 5.26 -18.12
N GLN A 493 24.05 6.44 -17.86
CA GLN A 493 22.62 6.69 -18.00
C GLN A 493 22.30 7.14 -19.44
N ASP A 494 21.49 6.36 -20.15
CA ASP A 494 20.88 6.69 -21.45
C ASP A 494 19.77 7.76 -21.34
#